data_AF-A0A101HZD6-F1
#
_entry.id   AF-A0A101HZD6-F1
#
_cell.length_a   1.000
_cell.length_b   1.000
_cell.length_c   1.000
_cell.angle_alpha   90.00
_cell.angle_beta   90.00
_cell.angle_gamma   90.00
#
_symmetry.space_group_name_H-M   'P 1'
#
loop_
_entity.id
_entity.type
_entity.pdbx_description
1 polymer ?
#
loop_
_entity_poly.entity_id
_entity_poly.type
_entity_poly.pdbx_seq_one_letter_code
_entity_poly.pdbx_strand_id
1 'polypeptide(L)'
;SNCPVCGGKMTITEYKCDSCGTTIRGRFELDDIMKLSAEQLDYLKTFIKNRGNLSEVQKELDISYPTARNRLEDIVRAMGYQVVDKDREEASRILEKLESGELQPDEALEMLRRVRKKK
;
A
#
# COMPACT_ATOMS: atom_id res chain seq x y z
N SER A 1 -2.47 -17.27 -0.29
CA SER A 1 -2.96 -18.61 -0.71
C SER A 1 -3.07 -19.51 0.52
N ASN A 2 -4.29 -19.90 0.89
CA ASN A 2 -4.57 -20.76 2.05
C ASN A 2 -5.07 -22.13 1.59
N CYS A 3 -4.80 -23.17 2.37
CA CYS A 3 -5.27 -24.52 2.11
C CYS A 3 -6.79 -24.57 2.22
N PRO A 4 -7.53 -25.00 1.18
CA PRO A 4 -9.00 -25.05 1.23
C PRO A 4 -9.55 -26.10 2.20
N VAL A 5 -8.70 -27.03 2.68
CA VAL A 5 -9.10 -28.09 3.60
C VAL A 5 -8.92 -27.68 5.07
N CYS A 6 -7.81 -27.03 5.42
CA CYS A 6 -7.46 -26.73 6.81
C CYS A 6 -7.15 -25.25 7.09
N GLY A 7 -7.18 -24.39 6.07
CA GLY A 7 -6.86 -22.95 6.20
C GLY A 7 -5.37 -22.63 6.36
N GLY A 8 -4.49 -23.64 6.47
CA GLY A 8 -3.04 -23.43 6.65
C GLY A 8 -2.35 -22.73 5.46
N LYS A 9 -1.19 -22.12 5.72
CA LYS A 9 -0.38 -21.46 4.69
C LYS A 9 0.15 -22.49 3.68
N MET A 10 -0.11 -22.26 2.40
CA MET A 10 0.46 -23.07 1.33
C MET A 10 1.83 -22.52 0.90
N THR A 11 2.68 -23.38 0.34
CA THR A 11 4.00 -22.99 -0.20
C THR A 11 4.19 -23.64 -1.57
N ILE A 12 4.79 -22.92 -2.52
CA ILE A 12 5.13 -23.48 -3.83
C ILE A 12 6.33 -24.42 -3.65
N THR A 13 6.27 -25.59 -4.28
CA THR A 13 7.31 -26.62 -4.13
C THR A 13 8.00 -27.03 -5.42
N GLU A 14 7.47 -26.62 -6.58
CA GLU A 14 7.96 -27.05 -7.88
C GLU A 14 7.77 -25.96 -8.94
N TYR A 15 8.79 -25.71 -9.74
CA TYR A 15 8.71 -25.01 -11.02
C TYR A 15 9.02 -25.98 -12.14
N LYS A 16 8.23 -25.93 -13.21
CA LYS A 16 8.45 -26.71 -14.43
C LYS A 16 8.68 -25.77 -15.60
N CYS A 17 9.76 -25.99 -16.33
CA CYS A 17 10.01 -25.28 -17.59
C CYS A 17 9.25 -25.98 -18.72
N ASP A 18 8.32 -25.28 -19.36
CA ASP A 18 7.55 -25.85 -20.47
C ASP A 18 8.39 -26.05 -21.74
N SER A 19 9.51 -25.32 -21.89
CA SER A 19 10.35 -25.40 -23.09
C SER A 19 11.32 -26.59 -23.08
N CYS A 20 11.90 -26.95 -21.93
CA CYS A 20 12.90 -28.02 -21.84
C CYS A 20 12.55 -29.13 -20.84
N GLY A 21 11.42 -29.02 -20.13
CA GLY A 21 10.95 -30.02 -19.18
C GLY A 21 11.69 -30.04 -17.85
N THR A 22 12.74 -29.23 -17.68
CA THR A 22 13.48 -29.11 -16.41
C THR A 22 12.52 -28.78 -15.27
N THR A 23 12.60 -29.59 -14.22
CA THR A 23 11.79 -29.44 -13.02
C THR A 23 12.70 -29.07 -11.85
N ILE A 24 12.43 -27.93 -11.23
CA ILE A 24 13.18 -27.43 -10.07
C ILE A 24 12.29 -27.60 -8.85
N ARG A 25 12.75 -28.39 -7.88
CA ARG A 25 12.04 -28.64 -6.61
C ARG A 25 12.72 -27.92 -5.47
N GLY A 26 11.91 -27.38 -4.57
CA GLY A 26 12.40 -26.62 -3.43
C GLY A 26 11.25 -26.12 -2.57
N ARG A 27 11.53 -25.18 -1.67
CA ARG A 27 10.51 -24.43 -0.96
C ARG A 27 10.60 -22.99 -1.44
N PHE A 28 9.60 -22.55 -2.18
CA PHE A 28 9.61 -21.24 -2.80
C PHE A 28 8.64 -20.31 -2.08
N GLU A 29 9.11 -19.12 -1.76
CA GLU A 29 8.27 -18.08 -1.18
C GLU A 29 7.55 -17.32 -2.28
N LEU A 30 6.28 -17.01 -2.01
CA LEU A 30 5.49 -16.13 -2.86
C LEU A 30 5.91 -14.69 -2.57
N ASP A 31 6.19 -13.93 -3.63
CA ASP A 31 6.40 -12.48 -3.54
C ASP A 31 5.18 -11.79 -2.93
N ASP A 32 5.40 -10.62 -2.31
CA ASP A 32 4.35 -9.82 -1.69
C ASP A 32 3.23 -9.43 -2.69
N ILE A 33 3.56 -9.27 -3.98
CA ILE A 33 2.60 -9.01 -5.05
C ILE A 33 1.60 -10.17 -5.20
N MET A 34 2.03 -11.41 -4.95
CA MET A 34 1.15 -12.58 -5.06
C MET A 34 0.15 -12.70 -3.88
N LYS A 35 0.25 -11.83 -2.88
CA LYS A 35 -0.75 -11.71 -1.81
C LYS A 35 -1.94 -10.85 -2.22
N LEU A 36 -1.81 -10.06 -3.29
CA LEU A 36 -2.86 -9.17 -3.76
C LEU A 36 -4.09 -9.94 -4.28
N SER A 37 -5.28 -9.40 -4.02
CA SER A 37 -6.51 -9.87 -4.66
C SER A 37 -6.47 -9.58 -6.17
N ALA A 38 -7.35 -10.24 -6.93
CA ALA A 38 -7.47 -9.97 -8.37
C ALA A 38 -7.76 -8.49 -8.67
N GLU A 39 -8.65 -7.86 -7.89
CA GLU A 39 -8.99 -6.44 -8.01
C GLU A 39 -7.79 -5.54 -7.69
N GLN A 40 -7.05 -5.85 -6.62
CA GLN A 40 -5.83 -5.12 -6.25
C GLN A 40 -4.75 -5.22 -7.33
N LEU A 41 -4.58 -6.42 -7.89
CA LEU A 41 -3.61 -6.66 -8.96
C LEU A 41 -3.98 -5.91 -10.25
N ASP A 42 -5.25 -5.89 -10.62
CA ASP A 42 -5.71 -5.14 -11.79
C ASP A 42 -5.59 -3.63 -11.59
N TYR A 43 -5.91 -3.12 -10.41
CA TYR A 43 -5.63 -1.72 -10.07
C TYR A 43 -4.13 -1.40 -10.15
N LEU A 44 -3.26 -2.27 -9.62
CA LEU A 44 -1.80 -2.09 -9.69
C LEU A 44 -1.30 -2.07 -11.14
N LYS A 45 -1.80 -2.95 -12.01
CA LYS A 45 -1.49 -2.94 -13.45
C LYS A 45 -1.89 -1.60 -14.09
N THR A 46 -3.08 -1.09 -13.80
CA THR A 46 -3.54 0.21 -14.31
C THR A 46 -2.68 1.36 -13.81
N PHE A 47 -2.29 1.34 -12.53
CA PHE A 47 -1.39 2.33 -11.95
C PHE A 47 -0.01 2.32 -12.64
N ILE A 48 0.57 1.14 -12.87
CA ILE A 48 1.85 0.98 -13.57
C ILE A 48 1.75 1.39 -15.05
N LYS A 49 0.66 1.02 -15.74
CA LYS A 49 0.36 1.44 -17.12
C LYS A 49 0.36 2.97 -17.23
N ASN A 50 -0.20 3.64 -16.23
CA ASN A 50 -0.21 5.11 -16.12
C ASN A 50 1.07 5.69 -15.49
N ARG A 51 2.15 4.90 -15.36
CA ARG A 51 3.46 5.31 -14.84
C ARG A 51 3.39 5.94 -13.45
N GLY A 52 2.42 5.49 -12.64
CA GLY A 52 2.16 6.00 -11.30
C GLY A 52 1.41 7.33 -11.22
N ASN A 53 0.87 7.84 -12.34
CA ASN A 53 0.09 9.07 -12.35
C ASN A 53 -1.35 8.83 -11.87
N LEU A 54 -1.63 9.16 -10.60
CA LEU A 54 -2.96 9.01 -10.00
C LEU A 54 -4.06 9.81 -10.72
N SER A 55 -3.72 10.96 -11.33
CA SER A 55 -4.70 11.77 -12.07
C SER A 55 -5.17 11.07 -13.34
N GLU A 56 -4.27 10.37 -14.04
CA GLU A 56 -4.63 9.59 -15.22
C GLU A 56 -5.37 8.30 -14.83
N VAL A 57 -4.99 7.67 -13.71
CA VAL A 57 -5.73 6.52 -13.15
C VAL A 57 -7.16 6.90 -12.77
N GLN A 58 -7.36 8.07 -12.16
CA GLN A 58 -8.70 8.58 -11.85
C GLN A 58 -9.55 8.69 -13.14
N LYS A 59 -8.97 9.25 -14.22
CA LYS A 59 -9.69 9.41 -15.49
C LYS A 59 -10.00 8.08 -16.15
N GLU A 60 -9.05 7.15 -16.14
CA GLU A 60 -9.20 5.83 -16.76
C GLU A 60 -10.25 4.97 -16.03
N LEU A 61 -10.30 5.06 -14.70
CA LEU A 61 -11.20 4.25 -13.88
C LEU A 61 -12.51 4.97 -13.52
N ASP A 62 -12.68 6.23 -13.93
CA ASP A 62 -13.81 7.11 -13.57
C ASP A 62 -14.11 7.15 -12.05
N ILE A 63 -13.06 7.41 -11.27
CA ILE A 63 -13.14 7.48 -9.79
C ILE A 63 -12.58 8.79 -9.27
N SER A 64 -12.97 9.17 -8.05
CA SER A 64 -12.39 10.35 -7.39
C SER A 64 -10.91 10.15 -7.05
N TYR A 65 -10.13 11.22 -7.02
CA TYR A 65 -8.73 11.19 -6.58
C TYR A 65 -8.56 10.53 -5.21
N PRO A 66 -9.38 10.85 -4.18
CA PRO A 66 -9.34 10.12 -2.90
C PRO A 66 -9.53 8.61 -3.04
N THR A 67 -10.45 8.17 -3.91
CA THR A 67 -10.69 6.74 -4.17
C THR A 67 -9.46 6.09 -4.79
N ALA A 68 -8.83 6.72 -5.79
CA ALA A 68 -7.62 6.22 -6.43
C ALA A 68 -6.46 6.11 -5.42
N ARG A 69 -6.26 7.15 -4.62
CA ARG A 69 -5.24 7.15 -3.58
C ARG A 69 -5.49 6.04 -2.55
N ASN A 70 -6.71 5.92 -2.02
CA ASN A 70 -7.03 4.91 -1.00
C ASN A 70 -6.82 3.49 -1.52
N ARG A 71 -7.23 3.19 -2.78
CA ARG A 71 -6.97 1.89 -3.40
C ARG A 71 -5.48 1.57 -3.51
N LEU A 72 -4.64 2.56 -3.82
CA LEU A 72 -3.19 2.39 -3.84
C LEU A 72 -2.65 2.11 -2.42
N GLU A 73 -3.11 2.85 -1.42
CA GLU A 73 -2.72 2.63 -0.02
C GLU A 73 -3.14 1.25 0.48
N ASP A 74 -4.31 0.74 0.08
CA ASP A 74 -4.76 -0.61 0.40
C ASP A 74 -3.84 -1.68 -0.20
N ILE A 75 -3.34 -1.48 -1.41
CA ILE A 75 -2.35 -2.36 -2.05
C ILE A 75 -1.03 -2.34 -1.28
N VAL A 76 -0.54 -1.15 -0.93
CA VAL A 76 0.69 -0.98 -0.14
C VAL A 76 0.59 -1.74 1.19
N ARG A 77 -0.56 -1.64 1.88
CA ARG A 77 -0.83 -2.40 3.11
C ARG A 77 -0.90 -3.91 2.87
N ALA A 78 -1.55 -4.34 1.79
CA ALA A 78 -1.68 -5.76 1.44
C ALA A 78 -0.33 -6.41 1.11
N MET A 79 0.61 -5.64 0.56
CA MET A 79 2.01 -6.05 0.37
C MET A 79 2.82 -6.06 1.67
N GLY A 80 2.25 -5.59 2.80
CA GLY A 80 2.91 -5.59 4.11
C GLY A 80 3.70 -4.32 4.43
N TYR A 81 3.64 -3.30 3.58
CA TYR A 81 4.30 -2.02 3.84
C TYR A 81 3.43 -1.12 4.72
N GLN A 82 4.08 -0.33 5.56
CA GLN A 82 3.39 0.70 6.33
C GLN A 82 3.08 1.90 5.44
N VAL A 83 1.80 2.23 5.32
CA VAL A 83 1.37 3.51 4.77
C VAL A 83 1.54 4.55 5.88
N VAL A 84 2.64 5.30 5.82
CA VAL A 84 2.84 6.42 6.72
C VAL A 84 1.84 7.50 6.33
N ASP A 85 0.83 7.70 7.18
CA ASP A 85 -0.04 8.86 7.09
C ASP A 85 0.81 10.09 7.45
N LYS A 86 1.36 10.75 6.43
CA LYS A 86 2.25 11.90 6.60
C LYS A 86 1.60 13.02 7.40
N ASP A 87 0.28 13.18 7.30
CA ASP A 87 -0.45 14.19 8.07
C ASP A 87 -0.52 13.78 9.55
N ARG A 88 -0.74 12.50 9.84
CA ARG A 88 -0.69 11.97 11.22
C ARG A 88 0.72 12.04 11.81
N GLU A 89 1.74 11.76 11.01
CA GLU A 89 3.14 11.84 11.43
C GLU A 89 3.56 13.30 11.68
N GLU A 90 3.16 14.23 10.79
CA GLU A 90 3.37 15.67 10.96
C GLU A 90 2.62 16.19 12.20
N ALA A 91 1.38 15.75 12.44
CA ALA A 91 0.63 16.06 13.65
C ALA A 91 1.29 15.51 14.92
N SER A 92 1.83 14.29 14.87
CA SER A 92 2.53 13.68 16.02
C SER A 92 3.81 14.46 16.37
N ARG A 93 4.60 14.88 15.37
CA ARG A 93 5.78 15.73 15.59
C ARG A 93 5.43 17.09 16.18
N ILE A 94 4.29 17.67 15.80
CA ILE A 94 3.82 18.95 16.38
C ILE A 94 3.50 18.77 17.87
N LEU A 95 2.84 17.65 18.24
CA LEU A 95 2.52 17.33 19.63
C LEU A 95 3.78 17.08 20.48
N GLU A 96 4.77 16.36 19.96
CA GLU A 96 6.05 16.14 20.65
C GLU A 96 6.77 17.46 20.97
N LYS A 97 6.79 18.42 20.03
CA LYS A 97 7.38 19.74 20.25
C LYS A 97 6.60 20.60 21.24
N LEU A 98 5.28 20.43 21.31
CA LEU A 98 4.45 21.08 22.31
C LEU A 98 4.74 20.50 23.70
N GLU A 99 4.87 19.18 23.82
CA GLU A 99 5.21 18.50 25.08
C GLU A 99 6.63 18.83 25.56
N SER A 100 7.60 18.98 24.65
CA SER A 100 8.96 19.38 25.00
C SER A 100 9.12 20.86 25.33
N GLY A 101 8.06 21.68 25.13
CA GLY A 101 8.08 23.13 25.35
C GLY A 101 8.80 23.93 24.24
N GLU A 102 9.20 23.27 23.15
CA GLU A 102 9.78 23.92 21.97
C GLU A 102 8.75 24.68 21.13
N LEU A 103 7.46 24.41 21.34
CA LEU A 103 6.36 25.02 20.61
C LEU A 103 5.31 25.57 21.59
N GLN A 104 4.83 26.80 21.35
CA GLN A 104 3.76 27.37 22.15
C GLN A 104 2.39 26.79 21.77
N PRO A 105 1.43 26.71 22.71
CA PRO A 105 0.11 26.13 22.45
C PRO A 105 -0.64 26.74 21.25
N ASP A 106 -0.57 28.07 21.08
CA ASP A 106 -1.24 28.76 19.97
C ASP A 106 -0.61 28.44 18.61
N GLU A 107 0.73 28.32 18.57
CA GLU A 107 1.48 27.94 17.36
C GLU A 107 1.19 26.49 16.97
N ALA A 108 1.15 25.57 17.95
CA ALA A 108 0.76 24.18 17.74
C ALA A 108 -0.65 24.08 17.13
N LEU A 109 -1.58 24.90 17.64
CA LEU A 109 -2.96 24.93 17.17
C LEU A 109 -3.08 25.41 15.72
N GLU A 110 -2.30 26.43 15.33
CA GLU A 110 -2.21 26.91 13.95
C GLU A 110 -1.65 25.83 13.02
N MET A 111 -0.55 25.17 13.42
CA MET A 111 0.10 24.12 12.63
C MET A 111 -0.83 22.92 12.41
N LEU A 112 -1.51 22.45 13.46
CA LEU A 112 -2.48 21.35 13.37
C LEU A 112 -3.67 21.69 12.46
N ARG A 113 -4.14 22.94 12.47
CA ARG A 113 -5.20 23.40 11.55
C ARG A 113 -4.75 23.38 10.09
N ARG A 114 -3.48 23.65 9.79
CA ARG A 114 -2.93 23.60 8.43
C ARG A 114 -2.81 22.16 7.92
N VAL A 115 -2.38 21.23 8.77
CA VAL A 115 -2.32 19.79 8.44
C VAL A 115 -3.71 19.26 8.04
N ARG A 116 -4.74 19.64 8.80
CA ARG A 116 -6.13 19.19 8.54
C ARG A 116 -6.76 19.76 7.26
N LYS A 117 -6.24 20.87 6.71
CA LYS A 117 -6.73 21.51 5.46
C LYS A 117 -6.13 20.92 4.17
N LYS A 118 -5.12 20.05 4.26
CA LYS A 118 -4.51 19.39 3.08
C LYS A 118 -5.34 18.21 2.52
N LYS A 119 -6.40 17.80 3.22
CA LYS A 119 -7.40 16.81 2.77
C LYS A 119 -8.46 17.45 1.90
#